data_AF-A0A7W8C0Z1-F1
#
_entry.id   AF-A0A7W8C0Z1-F1
#
_cell.length_a   1.000
_cell.length_b   1.000
_cell.length_c   1.000
_cell.angle_alpha   90.00
_cell.angle_beta   90.00
_cell.angle_gamma   90.00
#
_symmetry.space_group_name_H-M   'P 1'
#
loop_
_entity.id
_entity.type
_entity.pdbx_description
1 polymer ?
#
loop_
_entity_poly.entity_id
_entity_poly.type
_entity_poly.pdbx_seq_one_letter_code
_entity_poly.pdbx_strand_id
1 'polypeptide(L)'
;MKPLWIRLWAVFFFALTLSAASAPEARVVDGGVIMDQHMRENLCALTFDDGPSPNTPHLLDMLSEYGIPATFFLLGKQAERYPALVQRIVAEGHEVGNHSYSHPNLRLLSPANKANEIARTDAILRSLGANPSFLRPPYGSYDNYTVAAAEELGLGIMLWSLDSRDWKSLPANYAVLRSTRGTVYGPGALRGVFLFHDTHKRTVEDLPRIISDLRAGGCQRFVTVSDYLDGLLDPEPGVLMTRRSQPDALAAARKSEQAAQPKENFQEMPPESYPAGTAKLPLARTSRPWQSEDAAAAEGLQSNAQSDNQASNADGSQTHQPAGQPPLLRVAPVAPGPNSGLPVGGPVSGPAAEAASAGA
;
A
#
# COMPACT_ATOMS: atom_id res chain seq x y z
N MET A 1 72.14 -41.16 14.23
CA MET A 1 70.73 -41.59 14.38
C MET A 1 70.04 -40.61 15.33
N LYS A 2 68.88 -40.05 14.93
CA LYS A 2 67.81 -39.60 15.87
C LYS A 2 67.02 -40.86 16.28
N PRO A 3 66.17 -40.92 17.34
CA PRO A 3 65.39 -39.86 18.00
C PRO A 3 65.66 -39.81 19.53
N LEU A 4 64.91 -39.18 20.44
CA LEU A 4 63.48 -38.87 20.59
C LEU A 4 63.35 -37.78 21.70
N TRP A 5 62.15 -37.37 22.12
CA TRP A 5 61.89 -36.49 23.28
C TRP A 5 62.23 -34.98 23.15
N ILE A 6 61.64 -34.29 22.17
CA ILE A 6 61.23 -32.89 22.40
C ILE A 6 59.70 -32.85 22.30
N ARG A 7 59.05 -32.61 23.44
CA ARG A 7 57.59 -32.55 23.54
C ARG A 7 57.10 -31.18 23.12
N LEU A 8 56.24 -31.17 22.10
CA LEU A 8 55.00 -30.39 22.04
C LEU A 8 55.04 -29.01 22.74
N TRP A 9 55.49 -28.00 22.00
CA TRP A 9 54.85 -26.68 22.06
C TRP A 9 54.35 -26.36 20.66
N ALA A 10 53.08 -26.68 20.42
CA ALA A 10 52.39 -26.27 19.22
C ALA A 10 52.27 -24.74 19.24
N VAL A 11 52.97 -24.06 18.34
CA VAL A 11 52.69 -22.66 18.03
C VAL A 11 51.35 -22.64 17.31
N PHE A 12 50.28 -22.60 18.11
CA PHE A 12 48.92 -22.45 17.64
C PHE A 12 48.81 -21.05 17.06
N PHE A 13 49.02 -20.92 15.74
CA PHE A 13 48.73 -19.70 14.99
C PHE A 13 47.21 -19.51 15.01
N PHE A 14 46.71 -18.92 16.10
CA PHE A 14 45.33 -18.50 16.23
C PHE A 14 45.17 -17.25 15.36
N ALA A 15 45.00 -17.47 14.06
CA ALA A 15 44.57 -16.46 13.13
C ALA A 15 43.14 -16.05 13.52
N LEU A 16 43.05 -15.08 14.44
CA LEU A 16 41.81 -14.42 14.80
C LEU A 16 41.37 -13.59 13.58
N THR A 17 40.75 -14.26 12.62
CA THR A 17 39.96 -13.59 11.60
C THR A 17 38.78 -12.94 12.32
N LEU A 18 38.94 -11.66 12.66
CA LEU A 18 37.82 -10.75 12.78
C LEU A 18 37.14 -10.74 11.41
N SER A 19 36.25 -11.70 11.19
CA SER A 19 35.13 -11.51 10.31
C SER A 19 34.30 -10.43 10.98
N ALA A 20 34.59 -9.18 10.61
CA ALA A 20 33.64 -8.11 10.81
C ALA A 20 32.39 -8.58 10.09
N ALA A 21 31.39 -9.04 10.87
CA ALA A 21 30.08 -9.28 10.33
C ALA A 21 29.65 -7.94 9.74
N SER A 22 29.58 -7.86 8.41
CA SER A 22 29.03 -6.69 7.74
C SER A 22 27.70 -6.41 8.42
N ALA A 23 27.48 -5.14 8.82
CA ALA A 23 26.13 -4.74 9.17
C ALA A 23 25.21 -5.15 8.00
N PRO A 24 24.04 -5.76 8.27
CA PRO A 24 23.19 -6.25 7.23
C PRO A 24 22.66 -5.04 6.45
N GLU A 25 23.25 -4.77 5.27
CA GLU A 25 22.84 -3.67 4.38
C GLU A 25 21.32 -3.58 4.35
N ALA A 26 20.76 -2.40 4.67
CA ALA A 26 19.32 -2.24 4.78
C ALA A 26 18.62 -2.71 3.49
N ARG A 27 17.95 -3.87 3.57
CA ARG A 27 17.41 -4.59 2.41
C ARG A 27 16.45 -3.67 1.66
N VAL A 28 16.84 -3.27 0.45
CA VAL A 28 15.97 -2.52 -0.46
C VAL A 28 15.04 -3.51 -1.16
N VAL A 29 13.75 -3.32 -0.95
CA VAL A 29 12.67 -4.14 -1.50
C VAL A 29 11.82 -3.26 -2.39
N ASP A 30 12.19 -3.23 -3.67
CA ASP A 30 11.47 -2.52 -4.71
C ASP A 30 10.45 -3.42 -5.43
N GLY A 31 9.64 -2.81 -6.30
CA GLY A 31 8.68 -3.55 -7.12
C GLY A 31 9.29 -4.53 -8.12
N GLY A 32 10.61 -4.56 -8.29
CA GLY A 32 11.33 -5.62 -8.97
C GLY A 32 11.52 -6.83 -8.06
N VAL A 33 12.18 -6.62 -6.91
CA VAL A 33 12.42 -7.66 -5.88
C VAL A 33 11.10 -8.34 -5.47
N ILE A 34 10.05 -7.55 -5.23
CA ILE A 34 8.71 -8.03 -4.84
C ILE A 34 8.10 -8.98 -5.90
N MET A 35 8.37 -8.73 -7.18
CA MET A 35 7.73 -9.44 -8.30
C MET A 35 8.58 -10.55 -8.90
N ASP A 36 9.90 -10.52 -8.69
CA ASP A 36 10.82 -11.61 -9.06
C ASP A 36 10.80 -12.75 -8.03
N GLN A 37 10.33 -12.50 -6.80
CA GLN A 37 10.13 -13.52 -5.78
C GLN A 37 9.19 -14.63 -6.28
N HIS A 38 9.66 -15.87 -6.28
CA HIS A 38 8.82 -17.03 -6.55
C HIS A 38 7.84 -17.24 -5.40
N MET A 39 6.56 -17.49 -5.71
CA MET A 39 5.52 -17.74 -4.71
C MET A 39 4.71 -18.97 -5.10
N ARG A 40 4.29 -19.75 -4.10
CA ARG A 40 3.40 -20.91 -4.29
C ARG A 40 1.93 -20.52 -4.41
N GLU A 41 1.59 -19.34 -3.89
CA GLU A 41 0.25 -18.74 -3.92
C GLU A 41 0.33 -17.25 -4.31
N ASN A 42 -0.78 -16.67 -4.77
CA ASN A 42 -0.86 -15.26 -5.12
C ASN A 42 -1.16 -14.40 -3.88
N LEU A 43 -0.11 -14.01 -3.16
CA LEU A 43 -0.19 -13.11 -2.01
C LEU A 43 -0.42 -11.65 -2.40
N CYS A 44 -1.21 -10.92 -1.61
CA CYS A 44 -1.38 -9.47 -1.72
C CYS A 44 -1.21 -8.79 -0.36
N ALA A 45 -0.24 -7.88 -0.25
CA ALA A 45 -0.14 -6.97 0.89
C ALA A 45 -0.85 -5.66 0.57
N LEU A 46 -1.94 -5.36 1.30
CA LEU A 46 -2.55 -4.03 1.29
C LEU A 46 -1.73 -3.11 2.19
N THR A 47 -1.21 -2.02 1.62
CA THR A 47 -0.38 -1.07 2.38
C THR A 47 -0.94 0.33 2.31
N PHE A 48 -1.00 1.01 3.46
CA PHE A 48 -1.58 2.34 3.62
C PHE A 48 -0.55 3.33 4.17
N ASP A 49 -0.29 4.39 3.42
CA ASP A 49 0.68 5.44 3.76
C ASP A 49 -0.02 6.67 4.38
N ASP A 50 0.78 7.62 4.88
CA ASP A 50 0.42 8.92 5.48
C ASP A 50 -0.37 8.94 6.80
N GLY A 51 -0.83 7.79 7.29
CA GLY A 51 -1.62 7.66 8.51
C GLY A 51 -0.82 7.86 9.83
N PRO A 52 -1.49 7.74 11.00
CA PRO A 52 -2.93 7.55 11.12
C PRO A 52 -3.71 8.84 10.79
N SER A 53 -4.97 8.66 10.42
CA SER A 53 -5.87 9.73 10.00
C SER A 53 -7.26 9.57 10.65
N PRO A 54 -8.15 10.56 10.54
CA PRO A 54 -9.54 10.42 11.00
C PRO A 54 -10.33 9.29 10.30
N ASN A 55 -9.86 8.75 9.16
CA ASN A 55 -10.51 7.63 8.48
C ASN A 55 -9.99 6.26 8.94
N THR A 56 -8.78 6.19 9.53
CA THR A 56 -8.15 4.94 9.98
C THR A 56 -9.06 4.08 10.89
N PRO A 57 -9.86 4.62 11.83
CA PRO A 57 -10.76 3.81 12.64
C PRO A 57 -11.75 3.00 11.78
N HIS A 58 -12.37 3.64 10.79
CA HIS A 58 -13.32 3.00 9.89
C HIS A 58 -12.65 1.99 8.97
N LEU A 59 -11.41 2.28 8.52
CA LEU A 59 -10.60 1.33 7.75
C LEU A 59 -10.30 0.06 8.57
N LEU A 60 -9.92 0.20 9.85
CA LEU A 60 -9.68 -0.92 10.75
C LEU A 60 -10.95 -1.74 10.98
N ASP A 61 -12.10 -1.10 11.19
CA ASP A 61 -13.39 -1.78 11.35
C ASP A 61 -13.70 -2.68 10.13
N MET A 62 -13.54 -2.16 8.91
CA MET A 62 -13.77 -2.94 7.68
C MET A 62 -12.70 -4.02 7.46
N LEU A 63 -11.43 -3.75 7.74
CA LEU A 63 -10.37 -4.77 7.67
C LEU A 63 -10.66 -5.94 8.64
N SER A 64 -11.16 -5.64 9.83
CA SER A 64 -11.62 -6.66 10.80
C SER A 64 -12.87 -7.40 10.32
N GLU A 65 -13.83 -6.74 9.65
CA GLU A 65 -15.01 -7.38 9.06
C GLU A 65 -14.63 -8.39 7.97
N TYR A 66 -13.69 -8.03 7.09
CA TYR A 66 -13.19 -8.91 6.04
C TYR A 66 -12.13 -9.93 6.49
N GLY A 67 -11.64 -9.82 7.73
CA GLY A 67 -10.56 -10.66 8.27
C GLY A 67 -9.22 -10.47 7.56
N ILE A 68 -8.93 -9.25 7.10
CA ILE A 68 -7.76 -8.94 6.26
C ILE A 68 -6.67 -8.23 7.07
N PRO A 69 -5.47 -8.80 7.21
CA PRO A 69 -4.31 -8.07 7.71
C PRO A 69 -3.83 -7.04 6.68
N ALA A 70 -3.13 -6.01 7.16
CA ALA A 70 -2.62 -4.90 6.34
C ALA A 70 -1.35 -4.34 6.98
N THR A 71 -0.62 -3.51 6.23
CA THR A 71 0.57 -2.80 6.73
C THR A 71 0.37 -1.29 6.61
N PHE A 72 0.62 -0.56 7.68
CA PHE A 72 0.46 0.89 7.73
C PHE A 72 1.82 1.58 7.85
N PHE A 73 2.21 2.39 6.87
CA PHE A 73 3.42 3.21 6.91
C PHE A 73 3.07 4.57 7.51
N LEU A 74 3.39 4.74 8.78
CA LEU A 74 2.88 5.84 9.61
C LEU A 74 3.86 7.02 9.66
N LEU A 75 3.30 8.23 9.63
CA LEU A 75 4.04 9.46 9.86
C LEU A 75 4.21 9.73 11.35
N GLY A 76 5.44 10.03 11.78
CA GLY A 76 5.74 10.30 13.19
C GLY A 76 4.86 11.41 13.80
N LYS A 77 4.62 12.51 13.06
CA LYS A 77 3.72 13.61 13.49
C LYS A 77 2.25 13.17 13.68
N GLN A 78 1.80 12.14 12.96
CA GLN A 78 0.44 11.63 13.08
C GLN A 78 0.35 10.57 14.19
N ALA A 79 1.40 9.77 14.38
CA ALA A 79 1.52 8.85 15.51
C ALA A 79 1.52 9.58 16.85
N GLU A 80 2.21 10.73 16.97
CA GLU A 80 2.11 11.63 18.13
C GLU A 80 0.70 12.19 18.35
N ARG A 81 -0.04 12.46 17.26
CA ARG A 81 -1.40 13.03 17.31
C ARG A 81 -2.48 12.01 17.62
N TYR A 82 -2.31 10.76 17.17
CA TYR A 82 -3.29 9.68 17.28
C TYR A 82 -2.68 8.40 17.91
N PRO A 83 -2.07 8.48 19.11
CA PRO A 83 -1.33 7.36 19.69
C PRO A 83 -2.20 6.13 19.94
N ALA A 84 -3.47 6.33 20.33
CA ALA A 84 -4.44 5.25 20.51
C ALA A 84 -4.75 4.50 19.20
N LEU A 85 -4.65 5.15 18.03
CA LEU A 85 -4.84 4.48 16.74
C LEU A 85 -3.63 3.63 16.38
N VAL A 86 -2.40 4.06 16.68
CA VAL A 86 -1.19 3.23 16.51
C VAL A 86 -1.29 1.96 17.36
N GLN A 87 -1.69 2.11 18.63
CA GLN A 87 -1.93 0.97 19.53
C GLN A 87 -3.04 0.05 19.03
N ARG A 88 -4.13 0.60 18.47
CA ARG A 88 -5.23 -0.17 17.87
C ARG A 88 -4.78 -0.97 16.64
N ILE A 89 -4.02 -0.36 15.72
CA ILE A 89 -3.43 -1.02 14.53
C ILE A 89 -2.63 -2.26 14.98
N VAL A 90 -1.75 -2.11 15.97
CA VAL A 90 -0.93 -3.21 16.52
C VAL A 90 -1.80 -4.27 17.21
N ALA A 91 -2.75 -3.88 18.05
CA ALA A 91 -3.59 -4.79 18.83
C ALA A 91 -4.57 -5.62 17.97
N GLU A 92 -4.94 -5.12 16.79
CA GLU A 92 -5.77 -5.85 15.81
C GLU A 92 -4.95 -6.78 14.90
N GLY A 93 -3.61 -6.71 14.98
CA GLY A 93 -2.69 -7.62 14.30
C GLY A 93 -2.17 -7.13 12.95
N HIS A 94 -2.31 -5.83 12.67
CA HIS A 94 -1.72 -5.21 11.48
C HIS A 94 -0.24 -4.88 11.71
N GLU A 95 0.52 -4.78 10.63
CA GLU A 95 1.92 -4.37 10.66
C GLU A 95 2.03 -2.83 10.61
N VAL A 96 3.05 -2.29 11.28
CA VAL A 96 3.36 -0.84 11.29
C VAL A 96 4.78 -0.62 10.77
N GLY A 97 4.89 0.21 9.73
CA GLY A 97 6.17 0.68 9.18
C GLY A 97 6.39 2.17 9.44
N ASN A 98 7.64 2.60 9.26
CA ASN A 98 8.07 4.00 9.39
C ASN A 98 7.86 4.73 8.05
N HIS A 99 7.34 5.96 8.06
CA HIS A 99 7.14 6.77 6.85
C HIS A 99 7.78 8.17 6.93
N SER A 100 8.84 8.35 7.74
CA SER A 100 9.38 9.64 8.18
C SER A 100 8.46 10.42 9.14
N TYR A 101 8.96 11.52 9.70
CA TYR A 101 8.24 12.27 10.73
C TYR A 101 7.26 13.26 10.10
N SER A 102 7.71 14.01 9.08
CA SER A 102 6.97 15.12 8.49
C SER A 102 6.50 14.91 7.04
N HIS A 103 6.84 13.78 6.40
CA HIS A 103 6.68 13.51 4.96
C HIS A 103 7.51 14.43 4.01
N PRO A 104 8.81 14.70 4.27
CA PRO A 104 9.66 15.39 3.31
C PRO A 104 10.21 14.41 2.27
N ASN A 105 10.55 14.89 1.07
CA ASN A 105 11.38 14.10 0.16
C ASN A 105 12.80 13.97 0.77
N LEU A 106 13.09 12.80 1.35
CA LEU A 106 14.33 12.55 2.10
C LEU A 106 15.58 12.84 1.28
N ARG A 107 15.56 12.54 -0.04
CA ARG A 107 16.69 12.79 -0.95
C ARG A 107 17.09 14.26 -1.04
N LEU A 108 16.17 15.19 -0.75
CA LEU A 108 16.43 16.65 -0.75
C LEU A 108 16.97 17.18 0.59
N LEU A 109 16.99 16.37 1.65
CA LEU A 109 17.48 16.75 2.97
C LEU A 109 18.98 16.48 3.14
N SER A 110 19.61 17.17 4.09
CA SER A 110 20.94 16.80 4.59
C SER A 110 20.92 15.42 5.29
N PRO A 111 22.05 14.68 5.35
CA PRO A 111 22.10 13.38 6.03
C PRO A 111 21.60 13.42 7.48
N ALA A 112 21.98 14.45 8.25
CA ALA A 112 21.51 14.63 9.63
C ALA A 112 19.98 14.84 9.72
N ASN A 113 19.39 15.61 8.79
CA ASN A 113 17.94 15.83 8.77
C ASN A 113 17.18 14.56 8.34
N LYS A 114 17.73 13.76 7.41
CA LYS A 114 17.19 12.43 7.08
C LYS A 114 17.16 11.51 8.30
N ALA A 115 18.30 11.38 8.99
CA ALA A 115 18.42 10.54 10.18
C ALA A 115 17.44 10.96 11.27
N ASN A 116 17.31 12.27 11.54
CA ASN A 116 16.34 12.79 12.50
C ASN A 116 14.88 12.47 12.12
N GLU A 117 14.49 12.63 10.86
CA GLU A 117 13.15 12.29 10.36
C GLU A 117 12.79 10.81 10.55
N ILE A 118 13.74 9.91 10.31
CA ILE A 118 13.53 8.46 10.43
C ILE A 118 13.59 8.03 11.90
N ALA A 119 14.64 8.39 12.63
CA ALA A 119 14.87 7.96 14.02
C ALA A 119 13.84 8.51 15.01
N ARG A 120 13.39 9.77 14.85
CA ARG A 120 12.30 10.31 15.67
C ARG A 120 11.03 9.50 15.48
N THR A 121 10.68 9.16 14.24
CA THR A 121 9.50 8.35 13.91
C THR A 121 9.60 6.95 14.49
N ASP A 122 10.75 6.30 14.35
CA ASP A 122 10.98 4.96 14.88
C ASP A 122 10.82 4.93 16.42
N ALA A 123 11.41 5.90 17.12
CA ALA A 123 11.27 6.03 18.57
C ALA A 123 9.81 6.24 19.02
N ILE A 124 9.05 7.09 18.32
CA ILE A 124 7.61 7.30 18.58
C ILE A 124 6.85 5.99 18.39
N LEU A 125 6.99 5.34 17.23
CA LEU A 125 6.27 4.10 16.92
C LEU A 125 6.60 2.98 17.91
N ARG A 126 7.88 2.79 18.27
CA ARG A 126 8.30 1.81 19.29
C ARG A 126 7.71 2.10 20.66
N SER A 127 7.68 3.38 21.08
CA SER A 127 7.03 3.78 22.35
C SER A 127 5.53 3.51 22.41
N LEU A 128 4.87 3.41 21.25
CA LEU A 128 3.45 3.08 21.11
C LEU A 128 3.20 1.57 20.93
N GLY A 129 4.23 0.74 21.08
CA GLY A 129 4.13 -0.73 21.02
C GLY A 129 4.25 -1.33 19.62
N ALA A 130 4.51 -0.53 18.59
CA ALA A 130 4.87 -1.04 17.28
C ALA A 130 6.33 -1.55 17.27
N ASN A 131 6.67 -2.42 16.33
CA ASN A 131 8.05 -2.81 16.05
C ASN A 131 8.29 -2.74 14.54
N PRO A 132 8.61 -1.55 14.00
CA PRO A 132 8.84 -1.40 12.57
C PRO A 132 10.05 -2.22 12.11
N SER A 133 9.86 -2.98 11.01
CA SER A 133 10.93 -3.66 10.27
C SER A 133 11.34 -2.90 9.00
N PHE A 134 10.53 -1.91 8.59
CA PHE A 134 10.66 -1.24 7.30
C PHE A 134 10.42 0.27 7.40
N LEU A 135 11.25 1.03 6.69
CA LEU A 135 11.00 2.40 6.27
C LEU A 135 10.45 2.37 4.84
N ARG A 136 9.32 3.04 4.60
CA ARG A 136 8.93 3.47 3.26
C ARG A 136 9.29 4.95 3.11
N PRO A 137 10.25 5.32 2.25
CA PRO A 137 10.57 6.73 2.00
C PRO A 137 9.37 7.46 1.37
N PRO A 138 9.01 8.67 1.83
CA PRO A 138 8.07 9.55 1.14
C PRO A 138 8.38 9.66 -0.37
N TYR A 139 7.33 9.62 -1.19
CA TYR A 139 7.41 9.60 -2.67
C TYR A 139 8.24 8.43 -3.25
N GLY A 140 8.59 7.41 -2.46
CA GLY A 140 9.56 6.37 -2.82
C GLY A 140 10.98 6.91 -3.07
N SER A 141 11.31 8.11 -2.57
CA SER A 141 12.55 8.82 -2.93
C SER A 141 13.61 8.71 -1.84
N TYR A 142 14.72 8.06 -2.16
CA TYR A 142 15.83 7.78 -1.25
C TYR A 142 17.20 7.91 -1.93
N ASP A 143 18.26 7.87 -1.12
CA ASP A 143 19.67 7.76 -1.52
C ASP A 143 20.42 6.91 -0.48
N ASN A 144 21.73 6.72 -0.65
CA ASN A 144 22.54 5.91 0.26
C ASN A 144 22.55 6.42 1.71
N TYR A 145 22.36 7.72 1.96
CA TYR A 145 22.24 8.26 3.32
C TYR A 145 20.90 7.90 3.95
N THR A 146 19.82 7.83 3.15
CA THR A 146 18.52 7.30 3.59
C THR A 146 18.61 5.81 3.94
N VAL A 147 19.34 5.01 3.13
CA VAL A 147 19.55 3.58 3.39
C VAL A 147 20.34 3.38 4.69
N ALA A 148 21.47 4.06 4.86
CA ALA A 148 22.28 3.97 6.08
C ALA A 148 21.51 4.36 7.35
N ALA A 149 20.73 5.45 7.30
CA ALA A 149 19.91 5.89 8.43
C ALA A 149 18.75 4.93 8.76
N ALA A 150 18.30 4.11 7.80
CA ALA A 150 17.35 3.02 8.06
C ALA A 150 18.07 1.82 8.69
N GLU A 151 19.26 1.48 8.19
CA GLU A 151 20.10 0.37 8.68
C GLU A 151 20.53 0.53 10.14
N GLU A 152 20.90 1.75 10.54
CA GLU A 152 21.24 2.10 11.94
C GLU A 152 20.10 1.79 12.95
N LEU A 153 18.86 1.66 12.46
CA LEU A 153 17.65 1.36 13.23
C LEU A 153 17.13 -0.07 12.98
N GLY A 154 17.83 -0.86 12.17
CA GLY A 154 17.41 -2.20 11.75
C GLY A 154 16.25 -2.23 10.75
N LEU A 155 16.02 -1.14 10.00
CA LEU A 155 14.92 -1.00 9.06
C LEU A 155 15.37 -1.29 7.62
N GLY A 156 14.64 -2.15 6.90
CA GLY A 156 14.76 -2.26 5.45
C GLY A 156 14.05 -1.12 4.71
N ILE A 157 14.37 -0.89 3.43
CA ILE A 157 13.62 0.04 2.57
C ILE A 157 12.51 -0.72 1.84
N MET A 158 11.25 -0.37 2.09
CA MET A 158 10.09 -1.00 1.47
C MET A 158 9.34 -0.05 0.53
N LEU A 159 9.33 -0.38 -0.76
CA LEU A 159 8.49 0.31 -1.74
C LEU A 159 7.20 -0.51 -1.99
N TRP A 160 6.73 -0.55 -3.23
CA TRP A 160 5.54 -1.26 -3.67
C TRP A 160 5.80 -1.85 -5.05
N SER A 161 5.03 -2.86 -5.43
CA SER A 161 5.02 -3.36 -6.81
C SER A 161 3.86 -2.81 -7.63
N LEU A 162 2.73 -2.43 -7.03
CA LEU A 162 1.59 -1.80 -7.71
C LEU A 162 1.17 -0.50 -7.00
N ASP A 163 1.07 0.57 -7.78
CA ASP A 163 0.61 1.90 -7.35
C ASP A 163 -0.88 2.06 -7.73
N SER A 164 -1.75 2.20 -6.74
CA SER A 164 -3.19 2.41 -6.99
C SER A 164 -3.49 3.80 -7.55
N ARG A 165 -2.63 4.80 -7.30
CA ARG A 165 -2.86 6.22 -7.62
C ARG A 165 -4.14 6.80 -7.04
N ASP A 166 -4.64 6.22 -5.97
CA ASP A 166 -5.83 6.66 -5.24
C ASP A 166 -5.77 8.14 -4.82
N TRP A 167 -4.57 8.61 -4.46
CA TRP A 167 -4.23 10.02 -4.20
C TRP A 167 -4.53 10.99 -5.35
N LYS A 168 -4.60 10.48 -6.58
CA LYS A 168 -5.02 11.22 -7.78
C LYS A 168 -6.46 10.91 -8.16
N SER A 169 -6.81 9.64 -8.27
CA SER A 169 -8.11 9.16 -8.72
C SER A 169 -8.23 7.66 -8.46
N LEU A 170 -9.37 7.18 -7.94
CA LEU A 170 -9.63 5.75 -7.79
C LEU A 170 -9.54 5.02 -9.14
N PRO A 171 -8.80 3.91 -9.25
CA PRO A 171 -8.82 3.01 -10.40
C PRO A 171 -10.22 2.54 -10.76
N ALA A 172 -10.53 2.44 -12.06
CA ALA A 172 -11.77 1.84 -12.54
C ALA A 172 -11.88 0.33 -12.23
N ASN A 173 -10.73 -0.35 -12.10
CA ASN A 173 -10.63 -1.76 -11.72
C ASN A 173 -9.22 -2.02 -11.13
N TYR A 174 -9.13 -2.55 -9.91
CA TYR A 174 -7.85 -2.83 -9.26
C TYR A 174 -7.13 -4.09 -9.79
N ALA A 175 -7.85 -4.99 -10.48
CA ALA A 175 -7.30 -6.20 -11.09
C ALA A 175 -6.28 -5.93 -12.22
N VAL A 176 -6.34 -4.74 -12.83
CA VAL A 176 -5.57 -4.36 -14.02
C VAL A 176 -4.56 -3.24 -13.76
N LEU A 177 -4.19 -3.04 -12.49
CA LEU A 177 -3.12 -2.12 -12.11
C LEU A 177 -1.81 -2.50 -12.84
N ARG A 178 -1.08 -1.46 -13.26
CA ARG A 178 0.27 -1.63 -13.80
C ARG A 178 1.25 -1.71 -12.64
N SER A 179 2.18 -2.65 -12.72
CA SER A 179 3.31 -2.68 -11.80
C SER A 179 4.21 -1.46 -12.01
N THR A 180 5.15 -1.23 -11.08
CA THR A 180 6.21 -0.22 -11.23
C THR A 180 7.09 -0.44 -12.47
N ARG A 181 7.11 -1.66 -13.03
CA ARG A 181 7.75 -2.01 -14.31
C ARG A 181 6.86 -1.74 -15.55
N GLY A 182 5.63 -1.26 -15.35
CA GLY A 182 4.66 -0.95 -16.41
C GLY A 182 3.79 -2.14 -16.87
N THR A 183 4.08 -3.35 -16.40
CA THR A 183 3.40 -4.60 -16.76
C THR A 183 2.01 -4.70 -16.13
N VAL A 184 1.02 -5.15 -16.88
CA VAL A 184 -0.28 -5.61 -16.34
C VAL A 184 -0.21 -7.13 -16.18
N TYR A 185 -0.67 -7.66 -15.04
CA TYR A 185 -0.68 -9.10 -14.80
C TYR A 185 -1.75 -9.80 -15.66
N GLY A 186 -1.47 -11.04 -16.05
CA GLY A 186 -2.48 -11.90 -16.67
C GLY A 186 -3.62 -12.19 -15.69
N PRO A 187 -4.86 -12.41 -16.19
CA PRO A 187 -5.97 -12.82 -15.33
C PRO A 187 -5.62 -14.03 -14.48
N GLY A 188 -5.89 -13.97 -13.18
CA GLY A 188 -5.57 -15.04 -12.24
C GLY A 188 -4.12 -15.06 -11.73
N ALA A 189 -3.27 -14.11 -12.11
CA ALA A 189 -1.86 -14.04 -11.70
C ALA A 189 -1.50 -12.80 -10.85
N LEU A 190 -2.49 -12.03 -10.41
CA LEU A 190 -2.26 -10.81 -9.64
C LEU A 190 -1.79 -11.12 -8.20
N ARG A 191 -0.64 -10.55 -7.85
CA ARG A 191 0.04 -10.64 -6.55
C ARG A 191 0.90 -9.39 -6.34
N GLY A 192 1.29 -9.10 -5.09
CA GLY A 192 2.28 -8.05 -4.81
C GLY A 192 2.01 -7.20 -3.58
N VAL A 193 2.71 -6.08 -3.48
CA VAL A 193 2.54 -5.05 -2.45
C VAL A 193 1.87 -3.85 -3.10
N PHE A 194 0.69 -3.48 -2.60
CA PHE A 194 -0.19 -2.46 -3.17
C PHE A 194 -0.16 -1.18 -2.35
N LEU A 195 0.17 -0.05 -2.97
CA LEU A 195 0.18 1.27 -2.35
C LEU A 195 -1.21 1.92 -2.37
N PHE A 196 -1.68 2.34 -1.19
CA PHE A 196 -2.88 3.14 -0.93
C PHE A 196 -2.59 4.18 0.16
N HIS A 197 -3.50 5.12 0.39
CA HIS A 197 -3.36 6.16 1.43
C HIS A 197 -4.66 6.25 2.25
N ASP A 198 -4.59 6.00 3.57
CA ASP A 198 -5.81 6.00 4.42
C ASP A 198 -6.32 7.42 4.75
N THR A 199 -5.50 8.44 4.49
CA THR A 199 -5.88 9.85 4.58
C THR A 199 -6.99 10.22 3.59
N HIS A 200 -7.20 9.41 2.55
CA HIS A 200 -8.25 9.59 1.55
C HIS A 200 -9.49 8.77 1.89
N LYS A 201 -10.53 9.45 2.42
CA LYS A 201 -11.83 8.85 2.74
C LYS A 201 -12.39 7.97 1.59
N ARG A 202 -12.26 8.43 0.34
CA ARG A 202 -12.71 7.69 -0.85
C ARG A 202 -11.97 6.36 -1.05
N THR A 203 -10.69 6.25 -0.67
CA THR A 203 -9.94 4.99 -0.72
C THR A 203 -10.45 4.02 0.33
N VAL A 204 -10.71 4.53 1.54
CA VAL A 204 -11.26 3.74 2.65
C VAL A 204 -12.64 3.19 2.31
N GLU A 205 -13.57 4.05 1.86
CA GLU A 205 -14.94 3.65 1.47
C GLU A 205 -14.99 2.66 0.28
N ASP A 206 -13.93 2.61 -0.54
CA ASP A 206 -13.83 1.75 -1.73
C ASP A 206 -13.11 0.41 -1.46
N LEU A 207 -12.72 0.15 -0.20
CA LEU A 207 -12.11 -1.11 0.23
C LEU A 207 -12.89 -2.38 -0.21
N PRO A 208 -14.24 -2.44 -0.15
CA PRO A 208 -14.98 -3.59 -0.67
C PRO A 208 -14.70 -3.89 -2.14
N ARG A 209 -14.53 -2.84 -2.97
CA ARG A 209 -14.19 -2.98 -4.38
C ARG A 209 -12.72 -3.33 -4.59
N ILE A 210 -11.81 -2.75 -3.81
CA ILE A 210 -10.39 -3.15 -3.78
C ILE A 210 -10.30 -4.67 -3.53
N ILE A 211 -10.95 -5.18 -2.50
CA ILE A 211 -10.91 -6.62 -2.15
C ILE A 211 -11.51 -7.48 -3.27
N SER A 212 -12.67 -7.08 -3.82
CA SER A 212 -13.35 -7.80 -4.90
C SER A 212 -12.50 -7.87 -6.18
N ASP A 213 -12.01 -6.72 -6.65
CA ASP A 213 -11.22 -6.61 -7.88
C ASP A 213 -9.89 -7.36 -7.74
N LEU A 214 -9.19 -7.24 -6.60
CA LEU A 214 -7.94 -7.96 -6.39
C LEU A 214 -8.13 -9.48 -6.38
N ARG A 215 -9.18 -9.99 -5.71
CA ARG A 215 -9.55 -11.42 -5.76
C ARG A 215 -9.86 -11.87 -7.19
N ALA A 216 -10.64 -11.09 -7.94
CA ALA A 216 -10.94 -11.37 -9.35
C ALA A 216 -9.68 -11.34 -10.25
N GLY A 217 -8.69 -10.51 -9.92
CA GLY A 217 -7.38 -10.48 -10.58
C GLY A 217 -6.51 -11.72 -10.31
N GLY A 218 -6.84 -12.53 -9.31
CA GLY A 218 -6.10 -13.73 -8.92
C GLY A 218 -5.52 -13.72 -7.52
N CYS A 219 -5.77 -12.68 -6.71
CA CYS A 219 -5.32 -12.61 -5.33
C CYS A 219 -5.95 -13.74 -4.49
N GLN A 220 -5.13 -14.64 -3.97
CA GLN A 220 -5.58 -15.80 -3.21
C GLN A 220 -5.65 -15.50 -1.70
N ARG A 221 -4.67 -14.76 -1.17
CA ARG A 221 -4.58 -14.45 0.27
C ARG A 221 -4.04 -13.05 0.52
N PHE A 222 -4.66 -12.35 1.46
CA PHE A 222 -4.16 -11.07 1.96
C PHE A 222 -3.26 -11.27 3.17
N VAL A 223 -2.16 -10.52 3.22
CA VAL A 223 -1.05 -10.71 4.17
C VAL A 223 -0.43 -9.37 4.58
N THR A 224 0.37 -9.35 5.65
CA THR A 224 1.25 -8.21 5.93
C THR A 224 2.45 -8.20 4.95
N VAL A 225 3.23 -7.12 4.94
CA VAL A 225 4.45 -7.01 4.13
C VAL A 225 5.54 -7.97 4.62
N SER A 226 5.70 -8.11 5.94
CA SER A 226 6.59 -9.13 6.52
C SER A 226 6.18 -10.54 6.06
N ASP A 227 4.90 -10.90 6.22
CA ASP A 227 4.39 -12.23 5.80
C ASP A 227 4.56 -12.47 4.28
N TYR A 228 4.38 -11.43 3.45
CA TYR A 228 4.62 -11.50 2.00
C TYR A 228 6.08 -11.85 1.71
N LEU A 229 7.03 -11.17 2.36
CA LEU A 229 8.46 -11.39 2.13
C LEU A 229 8.96 -12.72 2.68
N ASP A 230 8.42 -13.19 3.80
CA ASP A 230 8.79 -14.47 4.39
C ASP A 230 8.37 -15.65 3.49
N GLY A 231 7.29 -15.51 2.71
CA GLY A 231 7.01 -16.24 1.45
C GLY A 231 6.95 -17.78 1.48
N LEU A 232 7.17 -18.40 2.65
CA LEU A 232 7.46 -19.82 2.80
C LEU A 232 6.52 -20.53 3.78
N LEU A 233 5.94 -19.81 4.74
CA LEU A 233 5.14 -20.39 5.81
C LEU A 233 3.71 -20.71 5.35
N ASP A 234 3.51 -21.95 4.91
CA ASP A 234 2.27 -22.66 5.22
C ASP A 234 2.15 -22.75 6.76
N PRO A 235 1.09 -22.23 7.37
CA PRO A 235 0.43 -23.01 8.39
C PRO A 235 -0.16 -24.27 7.74
N GLU A 236 0.10 -25.44 8.33
CA GLU A 236 -0.63 -26.69 8.03
C GLU A 236 -2.15 -26.44 7.92
N PRO A 237 -2.93 -27.18 7.10
CA PRO A 237 -4.35 -26.93 6.84
C PRO A 237 -5.31 -26.94 8.06
N GLY A 238 -4.80 -27.18 9.27
CA GLY A 238 -5.53 -27.07 10.54
C GLY A 238 -5.24 -25.80 11.35
N VAL A 239 -4.20 -25.02 11.04
CA VAL A 239 -3.92 -23.74 11.70
C VAL A 239 -4.55 -22.61 10.89
N LEU A 240 -5.85 -22.42 11.11
CA LEU A 240 -6.50 -21.14 10.91
C LEU A 240 -5.59 -20.05 11.47
N MET A 241 -5.36 -18.98 10.71
CA MET A 241 -4.72 -17.76 11.22
C MET A 241 -5.64 -17.09 12.24
N THR A 242 -5.69 -17.65 13.46
CA THR A 242 -6.13 -16.91 14.63
C THR A 242 -5.22 -15.70 14.74
N ARG A 243 -5.81 -14.50 14.60
CA ARG A 243 -5.24 -13.18 14.85
C ARG A 243 -4.05 -13.29 15.81
N ARG A 244 -2.84 -12.93 15.34
CA ARG A 244 -1.55 -13.09 16.03
C ARG A 244 -1.69 -12.75 17.51
N SER A 245 -1.85 -13.77 18.36
CA SER A 245 -2.36 -13.58 19.72
C SER A 245 -1.24 -13.08 20.62
N GLN A 246 -1.08 -11.76 20.72
CA GLN A 246 -0.41 -11.17 21.88
C GLN A 246 -1.25 -11.49 23.13
N PRO A 247 -0.70 -12.17 24.16
CA PRO A 247 -1.52 -12.71 25.25
C PRO A 247 -2.34 -11.68 26.06
N ASP A 248 -1.97 -10.40 26.09
CA ASP A 248 -2.52 -9.42 27.05
C ASP A 248 -3.25 -8.20 26.45
N ALA A 249 -3.07 -7.88 25.16
CA ALA A 249 -3.55 -6.62 24.58
C ALA A 249 -5.08 -6.47 24.57
N LEU A 250 -5.81 -7.53 24.18
CA LEU A 250 -7.28 -7.54 24.12
C LEU A 250 -7.94 -7.44 25.51
N ALA A 251 -7.27 -7.92 26.56
CA ALA A 251 -7.75 -7.81 27.93
C ALA A 251 -7.51 -6.40 28.51
N ALA A 252 -6.42 -5.74 28.11
CA ALA A 252 -6.12 -4.36 28.49
C ALA A 252 -7.09 -3.36 27.83
N ALA A 253 -7.33 -3.48 26.51
CA ALA A 253 -8.22 -2.58 25.78
C ALA A 253 -9.67 -2.58 26.32
N ARG A 254 -10.22 -3.77 26.63
CA ARG A 254 -11.55 -3.90 27.24
C ARG A 254 -11.63 -3.28 28.64
N LYS A 255 -10.54 -3.29 29.41
CA LYS A 255 -10.47 -2.66 30.74
C LYS A 255 -10.38 -1.14 30.67
N SER A 256 -9.66 -0.57 29.71
CA SER A 256 -9.62 0.89 29.54
C SER A 256 -10.95 1.45 29.06
N GLU A 257 -11.66 0.72 28.19
CA GLU A 257 -12.97 1.11 27.67
C GLU A 257 -14.06 1.08 28.76
N GLN A 258 -14.06 0.06 29.63
CA GLN A 258 -14.95 0.01 30.81
C GLN A 258 -14.58 1.02 31.91
N ALA A 259 -13.34 1.49 31.98
CA ALA A 259 -12.91 2.50 32.94
C ALA A 259 -13.25 3.94 32.51
N ALA A 260 -13.56 4.16 31.23
CA ALA A 260 -13.78 5.48 30.64
C ALA A 260 -15.25 5.93 30.59
N GLN A 261 -16.22 5.07 30.95
CA GLN A 261 -17.63 5.47 31.01
C GLN A 261 -17.97 6.16 32.35
N PRO A 262 -18.61 7.35 32.33
CA PRO A 262 -19.13 7.98 33.54
C PRO A 262 -20.22 7.11 34.17
N LYS A 263 -20.14 6.88 35.48
CA LYS A 263 -21.23 6.26 36.24
C LYS A 263 -22.35 7.26 36.47
N GLU A 264 -23.30 7.36 35.56
CA GLU A 264 -24.56 8.05 35.84
C GLU A 264 -25.45 7.19 36.74
N ASN A 265 -25.81 7.76 37.89
CA ASN A 265 -26.71 7.16 38.86
C ASN A 265 -28.16 7.42 38.39
N PHE A 266 -28.80 6.44 37.75
CA PHE A 266 -30.24 6.53 37.50
C PHE A 266 -31.02 6.11 38.74
N GLN A 267 -31.78 7.05 39.29
CA GLN A 267 -32.61 6.86 40.47
C GLN A 267 -33.96 6.28 40.04
N GLU A 268 -34.30 5.12 40.58
CA GLU A 268 -35.47 4.32 40.17
C GLU A 268 -36.78 4.97 40.65
N MET A 269 -37.73 5.21 39.73
CA MET A 269 -39.09 5.65 40.03
C MET A 269 -40.09 4.49 39.93
N PRO A 270 -41.09 4.38 40.83
CA PRO A 270 -41.99 3.24 40.92
C PRO A 270 -43.06 3.22 39.81
N PRO A 271 -43.67 2.05 39.52
CA PRO A 271 -44.49 1.86 38.34
C PRO A 271 -45.96 2.27 38.54
N GLU A 272 -46.48 3.08 37.63
CA GLU A 272 -47.92 3.11 37.32
C GLU A 272 -48.24 2.25 36.09
N SER A 273 -49.48 1.79 36.01
CA SER A 273 -49.90 0.58 35.31
C SER A 273 -50.62 0.80 33.97
N TYR A 274 -50.98 -0.33 33.33
CA TYR A 274 -51.87 -0.50 32.16
C TYR A 274 -51.23 -0.41 30.75
N PRO A 275 -51.79 -1.11 29.75
CA PRO A 275 -52.00 -2.57 29.74
C PRO A 275 -51.49 -3.23 28.45
N ALA A 276 -51.45 -4.57 28.41
CA ALA A 276 -51.06 -5.31 27.21
C ALA A 276 -52.06 -5.10 26.04
N GLY A 277 -51.56 -4.67 24.88
CA GLY A 277 -52.34 -4.44 23.66
C GLY A 277 -51.61 -4.91 22.41
N THR A 278 -52.21 -5.85 21.67
CA THR A 278 -51.62 -6.47 20.48
C THR A 278 -51.70 -5.59 19.24
N ALA A 279 -50.56 -5.21 18.63
CA ALA A 279 -50.50 -4.61 17.31
C ALA A 279 -49.21 -4.99 16.55
N LYS A 280 -49.28 -5.02 15.21
CA LYS A 280 -48.20 -5.53 14.33
C LYS A 280 -47.06 -4.51 14.15
N LEU A 281 -45.83 -5.01 14.11
CA LEU A 281 -44.64 -4.28 13.64
C LEU A 281 -44.80 -3.82 12.18
N PRO A 282 -44.58 -2.53 11.85
CA PRO A 282 -44.35 -2.08 10.50
C PRO A 282 -42.85 -2.10 10.15
N LEU A 283 -42.50 -2.74 9.04
CA LEU A 283 -41.18 -2.62 8.41
C LEU A 283 -41.00 -1.20 7.84
N ALA A 284 -40.03 -0.43 8.34
CA ALA A 284 -39.68 0.87 7.78
C ALA A 284 -38.65 0.73 6.64
N ARG A 285 -38.95 1.35 5.49
CA ARG A 285 -38.11 1.35 4.28
C ARG A 285 -37.37 2.69 4.11
N THR A 286 -36.21 2.62 3.44
CA THR A 286 -35.60 3.67 2.59
C THR A 286 -35.24 5.04 3.19
N SER A 287 -33.94 5.16 3.51
CA SER A 287 -33.01 6.18 2.98
C SER A 287 -33.53 7.47 2.31
N ARG A 288 -33.14 8.61 2.91
CA ARG A 288 -32.68 9.84 2.21
C ARG A 288 -31.54 10.50 3.00
N PRO A 289 -30.58 11.18 2.33
CA PRO A 289 -29.40 11.77 2.99
C PRO A 289 -29.68 13.14 3.61
N TRP A 290 -28.85 13.51 4.58
CA TRP A 290 -28.90 14.77 5.33
C TRP A 290 -28.34 15.93 4.49
N GLN A 291 -29.04 17.06 4.44
CA GLN A 291 -28.54 18.34 3.92
C GLN A 291 -28.52 19.36 5.05
N SER A 292 -27.40 20.07 5.20
CA SER A 292 -27.24 21.16 6.16
C SER A 292 -27.61 22.50 5.51
N GLU A 293 -28.62 23.17 6.06
CA GLU A 293 -28.81 24.61 5.87
C GLU A 293 -27.93 25.38 6.86
N ASP A 294 -27.27 26.45 6.41
CA ASP A 294 -27.23 27.75 7.10
C ASP A 294 -26.30 28.76 6.38
N ALA A 295 -26.89 29.82 5.82
CA ALA A 295 -26.26 31.14 5.68
C ALA A 295 -27.34 32.18 5.37
N ALA A 296 -27.58 33.08 6.33
CA ALA A 296 -28.74 33.95 6.40
C ALA A 296 -28.86 35.05 5.33
N ALA A 297 -30.14 35.37 5.09
CA ALA A 297 -30.72 36.59 4.53
C ALA A 297 -29.96 37.93 4.70
N ALA A 298 -30.07 38.77 3.66
CA ALA A 298 -30.37 40.19 3.80
C ALA A 298 -31.21 40.68 2.60
N GLU A 299 -32.11 41.63 2.85
CA GLU A 299 -33.10 42.22 1.93
C GLU A 299 -32.45 43.24 0.95
N GLY A 300 -33.04 43.67 -0.18
CA GLY A 300 -34.32 43.34 -0.82
C GLY A 300 -34.63 44.30 -2.01
N LEU A 301 -35.82 44.11 -2.61
CA LEU A 301 -36.57 45.05 -3.48
C LEU A 301 -36.10 45.42 -4.92
N GLN A 302 -36.90 44.91 -5.88
CA GLN A 302 -37.55 45.63 -7.00
C GLN A 302 -36.79 46.04 -8.30
N SER A 303 -37.13 45.29 -9.36
CA SER A 303 -37.93 45.75 -10.53
C SER A 303 -37.29 45.89 -11.93
N ASN A 304 -38.15 45.52 -12.90
CA ASN A 304 -38.18 45.80 -14.34
C ASN A 304 -37.08 45.31 -15.30
N ALA A 305 -37.57 44.61 -16.33
CA ALA A 305 -36.90 44.38 -17.59
C ALA A 305 -37.46 45.34 -18.67
N GLN A 306 -36.57 45.91 -19.49
CA GLN A 306 -36.80 46.46 -20.84
C GLN A 306 -35.43 47.01 -21.31
N SER A 307 -34.77 46.39 -22.30
CA SER A 307 -34.97 46.50 -23.76
C SER A 307 -34.07 47.58 -24.39
N ASP A 308 -33.50 47.22 -25.54
CA ASP A 308 -32.86 48.08 -26.55
C ASP A 308 -31.64 48.92 -26.17
N ASN A 309 -30.50 48.63 -26.82
CA ASN A 309 -30.12 49.52 -27.92
C ASN A 309 -29.15 48.90 -28.94
N GLN A 310 -29.23 49.42 -30.16
CA GLN A 310 -28.39 49.07 -31.30
C GLN A 310 -27.04 49.83 -31.29
N ALA A 311 -26.11 49.37 -32.13
CA ALA A 311 -25.31 50.12 -33.13
C ALA A 311 -25.22 51.66 -33.01
N SER A 312 -24.15 52.35 -33.41
CA SER A 312 -22.89 51.99 -34.08
C SER A 312 -22.02 53.26 -34.16
N ASN A 313 -20.72 53.13 -34.45
CA ASN A 313 -19.90 53.98 -35.35
C ASN A 313 -18.40 53.76 -35.06
N ALA A 314 -17.45 54.02 -35.96
CA ALA A 314 -17.37 53.93 -37.44
C ALA A 314 -15.93 54.32 -37.84
N ASP A 315 -15.50 53.91 -39.05
CA ASP A 315 -14.40 54.50 -39.84
C ASP A 315 -12.93 54.25 -39.35
N GLY A 316 -11.96 53.85 -40.19
CA GLY A 316 -12.06 53.40 -41.59
C GLY A 316 -10.69 53.15 -42.26
N SER A 317 -10.70 52.47 -43.43
CA SER A 317 -9.73 52.57 -44.55
C SER A 317 -8.22 52.22 -44.33
N GLN A 318 -7.47 51.51 -45.21
CA GLN A 318 -7.72 50.79 -46.48
C GLN A 318 -6.53 49.83 -46.85
N THR A 319 -6.84 48.77 -47.61
CA THR A 319 -5.99 48.04 -48.61
C THR A 319 -4.56 47.53 -48.30
N HIS A 320 -4.35 46.20 -48.33
CA HIS A 320 -3.46 45.48 -49.29
C HIS A 320 -3.64 43.95 -49.23
N GLN A 321 -3.38 43.26 -50.36
CA GLN A 321 -3.33 41.80 -50.57
C GLN A 321 -1.94 41.42 -51.19
N PRO A 322 -1.57 40.14 -51.46
CA PRO A 322 -1.57 38.98 -50.57
C PRO A 322 -0.28 38.10 -50.70
N ALA A 323 0.17 37.42 -49.65
CA ALA A 323 1.07 36.25 -49.67
C ALA A 323 1.20 35.68 -48.24
N GLY A 324 1.43 34.40 -47.96
CA GLY A 324 1.47 33.19 -48.79
C GLY A 324 1.76 31.98 -47.88
N GLN A 325 1.12 30.82 -48.09
CA GLN A 325 1.38 29.60 -47.33
C GLN A 325 2.54 28.79 -47.93
N PRO A 326 3.29 28.06 -47.08
CA PRO A 326 3.82 26.74 -47.41
C PRO A 326 3.29 25.63 -46.48
N PRO A 327 3.39 24.34 -46.85
CA PRO A 327 2.28 23.41 -46.61
C PRO A 327 2.51 22.31 -45.56
N LEU A 328 1.39 21.63 -45.26
CA LEU A 328 1.30 20.40 -44.47
C LEU A 328 2.01 19.21 -45.13
N LEU A 329 2.78 18.44 -44.36
CA LEU A 329 3.23 17.10 -44.76
C LEU A 329 2.17 16.06 -44.38
N ARG A 330 1.49 15.49 -45.38
CA ARG A 330 0.77 14.21 -45.28
C ARG A 330 1.74 13.07 -45.63
N VAL A 331 1.73 12.01 -44.85
CA VAL A 331 2.27 10.70 -45.25
C VAL A 331 1.09 9.74 -45.40
N ALA A 332 1.02 9.07 -46.54
CA ALA A 332 0.04 8.05 -46.91
C ALA A 332 0.79 6.86 -47.57
N PRO A 333 0.20 5.65 -47.61
CA PRO A 333 0.97 4.41 -47.57
C PRO A 333 1.49 3.92 -48.91
N VAL A 334 2.47 3.01 -48.86
CA VAL A 334 2.97 2.22 -50.00
C VAL A 334 2.81 0.73 -49.69
N ALA A 335 2.36 -0.03 -50.70
CA ALA A 335 2.13 -1.47 -50.67
C ALA A 335 2.99 -2.16 -51.79
N PRO A 336 2.94 -3.48 -52.08
CA PRO A 336 4.16 -4.29 -52.01
C PRO A 336 4.60 -4.99 -53.32
N GLY A 337 5.80 -5.60 -53.30
CA GLY A 337 6.28 -6.63 -54.24
C GLY A 337 7.65 -6.34 -54.88
N PRO A 338 8.32 -7.31 -55.54
CA PRO A 338 7.88 -8.67 -55.85
C PRO A 338 8.80 -9.79 -55.30
N ASN A 339 8.72 -10.99 -55.90
CA ASN A 339 9.04 -12.31 -55.33
C ASN A 339 10.10 -13.08 -56.16
N SER A 340 11.01 -13.82 -55.49
CA SER A 340 11.77 -14.97 -56.02
C SER A 340 12.43 -15.72 -54.85
N GLY A 341 12.55 -17.05 -54.78
CA GLY A 341 11.92 -18.14 -55.54
C GLY A 341 12.20 -19.49 -54.82
N LEU A 342 11.18 -20.34 -54.67
CA LEU A 342 11.22 -21.71 -54.08
C LEU A 342 11.57 -22.77 -55.15
N PRO A 343 11.57 -24.10 -54.89
CA PRO A 343 11.57 -24.91 -53.64
C PRO A 343 12.84 -25.82 -53.57
N VAL A 344 13.08 -26.69 -52.57
CA VAL A 344 12.57 -28.08 -52.33
C VAL A 344 13.36 -28.60 -51.08
N GLY A 345 12.92 -29.49 -50.19
CA GLY A 345 11.67 -30.26 -50.00
C GLY A 345 11.84 -31.27 -48.84
N GLY A 346 10.80 -32.04 -48.49
CA GLY A 346 10.86 -33.15 -47.49
C GLY A 346 10.46 -34.51 -48.09
N PRO A 347 10.06 -35.54 -47.30
CA PRO A 347 9.93 -35.56 -45.83
C PRO A 347 10.26 -36.92 -45.13
N VAL A 348 10.02 -37.00 -43.80
CA VAL A 348 9.81 -38.20 -42.92
C VAL A 348 10.91 -39.27 -42.80
N SER A 349 11.41 -39.51 -41.57
CA SER A 349 11.36 -40.83 -40.86
C SER A 349 11.95 -40.77 -39.45
N GLY A 350 11.42 -41.60 -38.55
CA GLY A 350 11.71 -41.65 -37.11
C GLY A 350 12.80 -42.66 -36.68
N PRO A 351 12.78 -43.15 -35.43
CA PRO A 351 13.98 -43.17 -34.59
C PRO A 351 14.59 -44.56 -34.34
N ALA A 352 15.88 -44.58 -33.97
CA ALA A 352 16.52 -45.72 -33.29
C ALA A 352 17.81 -45.29 -32.57
N ALA A 353 17.95 -45.64 -31.29
CA ALA A 353 19.14 -46.27 -30.68
C ALA A 353 19.11 -46.16 -29.14
N GLU A 354 18.43 -47.11 -28.49
CA GLU A 354 18.67 -47.45 -27.08
C GLU A 354 19.42 -48.79 -27.06
N ALA A 355 20.66 -48.82 -26.56
CA ALA A 355 21.39 -50.05 -26.25
C ALA A 355 22.59 -49.74 -25.33
N ALA A 356 22.83 -50.61 -24.34
CA ALA A 356 23.82 -50.42 -23.30
C ALA A 356 25.01 -51.40 -23.40
N SER A 357 26.21 -50.92 -23.09
CA SER A 357 27.22 -51.57 -22.22
C SER A 357 28.28 -50.50 -21.86
N ALA A 358 28.83 -50.35 -20.66
CA ALA A 358 29.24 -51.29 -19.60
C ALA A 358 30.50 -52.11 -19.94
N GLY A 359 31.66 -51.65 -19.45
CA GLY A 359 32.82 -52.51 -19.17
C GLY A 359 34.18 -52.05 -19.72
N ALA A 360 34.93 -51.29 -18.92
CA ALA A 360 36.39 -51.38 -18.67
C ALA A 360 36.92 -50.06 -18.06
#